data_AF-A0A140K937-F1
#
_entry.id   AF-A0A140K937-F1
#
_cell.length_a   1.000
_cell.length_b   1.000
_cell.length_c   1.000
_cell.angle_alpha   90.00
_cell.angle_beta   90.00
_cell.angle_gamma   90.00
#
_symmetry.space_group_name_H-M   'P 1'
#
loop_
_entity.id
_entity.type
_entity.pdbx_description
1 polymer ?
#
loop_
_entity_poly.entity_id
_entity_poly.type
_entity_poly.pdbx_seq_one_letter_code
_entity_poly.pdbx_strand_id
1 'polypeptide(L)'
;MEGREHTGQVNYDNRKDREDKFRNGKLSTLFCSPTMELGIDISNLSVVHLRNVPPSPANYAQRSGRAGRGGQNALVVTYAAAGSPHDQYFYQRQQQMVAGVVVPPKLELANQDLIKSHVYSLWLSYTGANFRNSMNEILDLEKDGYPLKEDIKAQLNLNPNSLQQCFEDLDRVLSDRFCQNDLQRVNWYSSEWLKNTLNNAFHEFDIACQRWRDFYKDAEHQLIKAREVIDRHSRGNVTEKERQEAESMAREAQRQKDLLVGQSQNNNNSQFDFYPYRYFASEGFLPGFNFPRLPVRAYIRAGDKGEFIARPRIIAIRELAPTNVLYYEGNKYKVSKTRISVKRVTYNRVAICHHCGYFHDGEDFIRNTCANCGQRLSQNDKGNLAKLPKVLEMDNAIARRTNRITCDEEERLKYGYKLITHFRYAKDKQQVATITANDETKLLRLTYGETADIWRINQGLTRSQEKGFKLDTTSGEWVTDVTHS
;
A
#
# COMPACT_ATOMS: atom_id res chain seq x y z
N MET A 1 2.97 -20.48 29.10
CA MET A 1 3.62 -19.25 28.62
C MET A 1 2.87 -18.82 27.37
N GLU A 2 2.27 -17.63 27.38
CA GLU A 2 1.45 -17.12 26.28
C GLU A 2 2.18 -15.98 25.56
N GLY A 3 2.10 -15.96 24.23
CA GLY A 3 2.63 -14.91 23.39
C GLY A 3 1.55 -14.30 22.49
N ARG A 4 1.55 -12.98 22.32
CA ARG A 4 0.61 -12.26 21.44
C ARG A 4 1.35 -11.27 20.54
N GLU A 5 0.72 -10.89 19.44
CA GLU A 5 1.27 -9.91 18.51
C GLU A 5 0.89 -8.47 18.89
N HIS A 6 1.79 -7.54 18.62
CA HIS A 6 1.58 -6.10 18.74
C HIS A 6 2.02 -5.42 17.44
N THR A 7 1.06 -5.27 16.53
CA THR A 7 1.30 -4.68 15.21
C THR A 7 0.25 -3.61 14.93
N GLY A 8 0.50 -2.73 13.96
CA GLY A 8 -0.47 -1.70 13.57
C GLY A 8 -1.79 -2.25 12.99
N GLN A 9 -1.88 -3.57 12.80
CA GLN A 9 -3.07 -4.27 12.30
C GLN A 9 -3.96 -4.78 13.44
N VAL A 10 -3.43 -4.86 14.65
CA VAL A 10 -4.22 -5.24 15.82
C VAL A 10 -5.04 -4.03 16.25
N ASN A 11 -6.34 -4.24 16.50
CA ASN A 11 -7.23 -3.22 17.04
C ASN A 11 -6.62 -2.55 18.28
N TYR A 12 -6.74 -1.23 18.40
CA TYR A 12 -6.23 -0.44 19.52
C TYR A 12 -6.65 -0.98 20.89
N ASP A 13 -7.90 -1.41 21.05
CA ASP A 13 -8.39 -1.92 22.35
C ASP A 13 -7.65 -3.21 22.73
N ASN A 14 -7.43 -4.08 21.75
CA ASN A 14 -6.62 -5.29 21.91
C ASN A 14 -5.14 -4.96 22.14
N ARG A 15 -4.59 -3.94 21.48
CA ARG A 15 -3.21 -3.49 21.71
C ARG A 15 -3.03 -2.96 23.12
N LYS A 16 -3.92 -2.09 23.59
CA LYS A 16 -3.92 -1.54 24.94
C LYS A 16 -4.03 -2.64 25.99
N ASP A 17 -4.96 -3.57 25.83
CA ASP A 17 -5.10 -4.73 26.72
C ASP A 17 -3.82 -5.61 26.72
N ARG A 18 -3.20 -5.82 25.56
CA ARG A 18 -1.93 -6.57 25.45
C ARG A 18 -0.76 -5.81 26.10
N GLU A 19 -0.66 -4.50 25.91
CA GLU A 19 0.33 -3.65 26.57
C GLU A 19 0.19 -3.73 28.09
N ASP A 20 -1.04 -3.63 28.61
CA ASP A 20 -1.32 -3.70 30.04
C ASP A 20 -1.04 -5.12 30.60
N LYS A 21 -1.43 -6.17 29.89
CA LYS A 21 -1.11 -7.57 30.27
C LYS A 21 0.40 -7.82 30.25
N PHE A 22 1.12 -7.26 29.28
CA PHE A 22 2.56 -7.38 29.18
C PHE A 22 3.27 -6.62 30.32
N ARG A 23 2.86 -5.38 30.59
CA ARG A 23 3.38 -4.56 31.69
C ARG A 23 3.20 -5.23 33.05
N ASN A 24 2.07 -5.91 33.26
CA ASN A 24 1.75 -6.62 34.50
C ASN A 24 2.31 -8.06 34.56
N GLY A 25 3.13 -8.50 33.59
CA GLY A 25 3.71 -9.85 33.56
C GLY A 25 2.72 -10.98 33.30
N LYS A 26 1.45 -10.67 33.00
CA LYS A 26 0.41 -11.66 32.63
C LYS A 26 0.64 -12.22 31.23
N LEU A 27 1.23 -11.40 30.35
CA LEU A 27 1.69 -11.82 29.04
C LEU A 27 3.22 -11.93 29.07
N SER A 28 3.77 -13.12 28.85
CA SER A 28 5.21 -13.37 28.97
C SER A 28 6.00 -12.93 27.75
N THR A 29 5.36 -12.85 26.57
CA THR A 29 6.04 -12.54 25.31
C THR A 29 5.13 -11.71 24.41
N LEU A 30 5.69 -10.66 23.81
CA LEU A 30 5.00 -9.79 22.88
C LEU A 30 5.81 -9.70 21.58
N PHE A 31 5.18 -10.04 20.46
CA PHE A 31 5.79 -10.00 19.13
C PHE A 31 5.45 -8.68 18.44
N CYS A 32 6.40 -7.76 18.40
CA CYS A 32 6.13 -6.38 18.01
C CYS A 32 6.62 -6.06 16.59
N SER A 33 5.85 -5.23 15.88
CA SER A 33 6.36 -4.46 14.74
C SER A 33 7.03 -3.16 15.22
N PRO A 34 7.40 -2.19 14.35
CA PRO A 34 7.88 -0.87 14.78
C PRO A 34 6.93 -0.08 15.68
N THR A 35 5.71 -0.57 15.95
CA THR A 35 4.75 0.05 16.87
C THR A 35 5.30 0.28 18.28
N MET A 36 6.31 -0.48 18.69
CA MET A 36 6.95 -0.37 20.01
C MET A 36 8.32 0.34 19.96
N GLU A 37 8.70 0.86 18.78
CA GLU A 37 9.88 1.73 18.64
C GLU A 37 9.61 3.13 19.19
N LEU A 38 8.37 3.63 19.13
CA LEU A 38 8.00 4.96 19.65
C LEU A 38 7.37 4.89 21.05
N GLY A 39 7.89 5.71 21.96
CA GLY A 39 7.20 6.27 23.14
C GLY A 39 6.55 5.37 24.21
N ILE A 40 6.31 4.07 23.98
CA ILE A 40 5.57 3.24 24.93
C ILE A 40 6.44 2.98 26.16
N ASP A 41 5.93 3.34 27.33
CA ASP A 41 6.59 3.06 28.60
C ASP A 41 6.25 1.64 29.05
N ILE A 42 7.23 0.77 28.86
CA ILE A 42 7.20 -0.62 29.27
C ILE A 42 8.24 -0.73 30.36
N SER A 43 7.78 -0.76 31.61
CA SER A 43 8.66 -1.00 32.75
C SER A 43 9.32 -2.37 32.63
N ASN A 44 10.65 -2.40 32.77
CA ASN A 44 11.46 -3.59 33.06
C ASN A 44 11.45 -4.72 32.02
N LEU A 45 11.81 -4.42 30.77
CA LEU A 45 12.17 -5.45 29.80
C LEU A 45 13.57 -6.01 30.09
N SER A 46 13.66 -7.30 30.40
CA SER A 46 14.94 -8.00 30.61
C SER A 46 15.55 -8.53 29.31
N VAL A 47 14.71 -8.89 28.33
CA VAL A 47 15.15 -9.51 27.07
C VAL A 47 14.47 -8.85 25.88
N VAL A 48 15.26 -8.42 24.90
CA VAL A 48 14.78 -7.99 23.58
C VAL A 48 15.38 -8.93 22.53
N HIS A 49 14.50 -9.61 21.78
CA HIS A 49 14.89 -10.45 20.67
C HIS A 49 14.52 -9.79 19.35
N LEU A 50 15.53 -9.40 18.58
CA LEU A 50 15.41 -8.82 17.25
C LEU A 50 15.49 -9.95 16.23
N ARG A 51 14.33 -10.35 15.68
CA ARG A 51 14.22 -11.44 14.70
C ARG A 51 15.08 -11.21 13.44
N ASN A 52 15.26 -9.97 13.02
CA ASN A 52 16.15 -9.59 11.92
C ASN A 52 17.01 -8.42 12.38
N VAL A 53 18.15 -8.21 11.71
CA VAL A 53 18.95 -7.00 11.93
C VAL A 53 18.09 -5.76 11.60
N PRO A 54 17.97 -4.77 12.52
CA PRO A 54 17.20 -3.55 12.28
C PRO A 54 17.69 -2.79 11.04
N PRO A 55 16.80 -2.07 10.32
CA PRO A 55 17.17 -1.42 9.05
C PRO A 55 18.25 -0.34 9.16
N SER A 56 18.39 0.26 10.34
CA SER A 56 19.39 1.29 10.61
C SER A 56 19.86 1.24 12.06
N PRO A 57 21.02 1.83 12.37
CA PRO A 57 21.51 1.99 13.75
C PRO A 57 20.51 2.71 14.66
N ALA A 58 19.75 3.67 14.11
CA ALA A 58 18.71 4.38 14.87
C ALA A 58 17.59 3.43 15.33
N ASN A 59 17.12 2.53 14.45
CA ASN A 59 16.13 1.52 14.82
C ASN A 59 16.69 0.54 15.84
N TYR A 60 17.97 0.15 15.71
CA TYR A 60 18.63 -0.71 16.69
C TYR A 60 18.66 -0.07 18.07
N ALA A 61 19.12 1.18 18.17
CA ALA A 61 19.19 1.93 19.42
C ALA A 61 17.81 2.09 20.08
N GLN A 62 16.78 2.44 19.30
CA GLN A 62 15.41 2.58 19.82
C GLN A 62 14.83 1.26 20.33
N ARG A 63 15.04 0.15 19.60
CA ARG A 63 14.51 -1.18 20.00
C ARG A 63 15.27 -1.78 21.17
N SER A 64 16.61 -1.71 21.15
CA SER A 64 17.47 -2.24 22.21
C SER A 64 17.34 -1.44 23.51
N GLY A 65 17.21 -0.11 23.42
CA GLY A 65 16.99 0.79 24.55
C GLY A 65 15.63 0.63 25.26
N ARG A 66 14.80 -0.31 24.82
CA ARG A 66 13.61 -0.75 25.56
C ARG A 66 13.97 -1.65 26.74
N ALA A 67 15.05 -2.41 26.63
CA ALA A 67 15.53 -3.23 27.74
C ALA A 67 16.50 -2.45 28.63
N GLY A 68 16.59 -2.86 29.90
CA GLY A 68 17.63 -2.36 30.82
C GLY A 68 17.40 -0.96 31.38
N ARG A 69 16.13 -0.55 31.50
CA ARG A 69 15.77 0.69 32.20
C ARG A 69 15.98 0.55 33.71
N GLY A 70 16.33 1.65 34.39
CA GLY A 70 16.47 1.69 35.84
C GLY A 70 17.69 0.94 36.41
N GLY A 71 18.73 0.70 35.59
CA GLY A 71 19.98 0.06 36.03
C GLY A 71 19.94 -1.48 36.04
N GLN A 72 18.87 -2.10 35.54
CA GLN A 72 18.77 -3.55 35.42
C GLN A 72 19.58 -4.07 34.22
N ASN A 73 20.16 -5.26 34.37
CA ASN A 73 20.82 -5.96 33.26
C ASN A 73 19.79 -6.34 32.19
N ALA A 74 20.20 -6.20 30.93
CA ALA A 74 19.40 -6.55 29.77
C ALA A 74 20.17 -7.43 28.79
N LEU A 75 19.44 -8.35 28.17
CA LEU A 75 19.94 -9.17 27.07
C LEU A 75 19.28 -8.74 25.76
N VAL A 76 20.09 -8.29 24.81
CA VAL A 76 19.64 -7.99 23.45
C VAL A 76 20.21 -9.03 22.50
N VAL A 77 19.34 -9.84 21.90
CA VAL A 77 19.73 -10.87 20.93
C VAL A 77 19.27 -10.42 19.55
N THR A 78 20.18 -10.36 18.59
CA THR A 78 19.85 -10.07 17.18
C THR A 78 20.14 -11.29 16.33
N TYR A 79 19.11 -11.79 15.65
CA TYR A 79 19.27 -12.84 14.65
C TYR A 79 19.55 -12.20 13.28
N ALA A 80 20.59 -12.68 12.60
CA ALA A 80 20.95 -12.26 11.26
C ALA A 80 20.63 -13.38 10.27
N ALA A 81 19.68 -13.14 9.36
CA ALA A 81 19.27 -14.16 8.40
C ALA A 81 20.34 -14.39 7.31
N ALA A 82 20.69 -15.65 7.05
CA ALA A 82 21.66 -16.04 6.00
C ALA A 82 21.27 -15.53 4.60
N GLY A 83 19.98 -15.49 4.29
CA GLY A 83 19.46 -15.05 2.99
C GLY A 83 19.26 -13.54 2.83
N SER A 84 19.56 -12.73 3.86
CA SER A 84 19.41 -11.27 3.79
C SER A 84 20.78 -10.61 3.59
N PRO A 85 21.07 -9.99 2.43
CA PRO A 85 22.33 -9.29 2.20
C PRO A 85 22.59 -8.20 3.24
N HIS A 86 21.52 -7.51 3.65
CA HIS A 86 21.57 -6.51 4.71
C HIS A 86 22.01 -7.12 6.05
N ASP A 87 21.40 -8.23 6.45
CA ASP A 87 21.72 -8.87 7.74
C ASP A 87 23.15 -9.41 7.71
N GLN A 88 23.58 -10.02 6.61
CA GLN A 88 24.95 -10.53 6.46
C GLN A 88 25.99 -9.41 6.48
N TYR A 89 25.68 -8.26 5.86
CA TYR A 89 26.56 -7.09 5.89
C TYR A 89 26.86 -6.63 7.32
N PHE A 90 25.82 -6.51 8.15
CA PHE A 90 25.93 -6.07 9.54
C PHE A 90 26.37 -7.16 10.50
N TYR A 91 26.11 -8.44 10.20
CA TYR A 91 26.66 -9.56 10.94
C TYR A 91 28.20 -9.55 10.93
N GLN A 92 28.78 -9.21 9.77
CA GLN A 92 30.23 -9.04 9.62
C GLN A 92 30.75 -7.70 10.17
N ARG A 93 29.87 -6.69 10.35
CA ARG A 93 30.23 -5.30 10.72
C ARG A 93 29.39 -4.81 11.91
N GLN A 94 29.41 -5.59 12.99
CA GLN A 94 28.52 -5.40 14.15
C GLN A 94 28.60 -3.98 14.74
N GLN A 95 29.81 -3.40 14.81
CA GLN A 95 30.03 -2.04 15.31
C GLN A 95 29.28 -0.98 14.51
N GLN A 96 29.07 -1.16 13.20
CA GLN A 96 28.32 -0.21 12.38
C GLN A 96 26.82 -0.22 12.68
N MET A 97 26.28 -1.28 13.27
CA MET A 97 24.88 -1.35 13.71
C MET A 97 24.73 -0.89 15.16
N VAL A 98 25.60 -1.38 16.05
CA VAL A 98 25.50 -1.13 17.50
C VAL A 98 25.98 0.27 17.88
N ALA A 99 27.07 0.73 17.27
CA ALA A 99 27.68 2.05 17.49
C ALA A 99 27.60 2.93 16.23
N GLY A 100 26.70 2.61 15.30
CA GLY A 100 26.51 3.36 14.07
C GLY A 100 25.95 4.77 14.32
N VAL A 101 26.31 5.70 13.43
CA VAL A 101 25.83 7.09 13.51
C VAL A 101 24.33 7.13 13.22
N VAL A 102 23.59 7.75 14.14
CA VAL A 102 22.18 8.08 13.93
C VAL A 102 22.11 9.30 13.03
N VAL A 103 21.78 9.08 11.75
CA VAL A 103 21.61 10.16 10.78
C VAL A 103 20.32 10.92 11.12
N PRO A 104 20.35 12.26 11.23
CA PRO A 104 19.14 13.04 11.47
C PRO A 104 18.16 12.86 10.30
N PRO A 105 16.84 12.76 10.58
CA PRO A 105 15.85 12.67 9.52
C PRO A 105 15.90 13.94 8.67
N LYS A 106 15.88 13.75 7.34
CA LYS A 106 15.74 14.86 6.39
C LYS A 106 14.26 15.06 6.10
N LEU A 107 13.81 16.30 6.14
CA LEU A 107 12.51 16.71 5.63
C LEU A 107 12.72 17.23 4.21
N GLU A 108 11.96 16.70 3.25
CA GLU A 108 11.96 17.18 1.87
C GLU A 108 10.70 18.00 1.65
N LEU A 109 10.81 19.32 1.78
CA LEU A 109 9.67 20.23 1.65
C LEU A 109 9.33 20.56 0.20
N ALA A 110 10.11 20.03 -0.77
CA ALA A 110 9.80 20.10 -2.21
C ALA A 110 9.13 18.83 -2.76
N ASN A 111 8.67 17.94 -1.88
CA ASN A 111 7.88 16.80 -2.30
C ASN A 111 6.50 17.29 -2.78
N GLN A 112 6.28 17.25 -4.10
CA GLN A 112 5.05 17.72 -4.75
C GLN A 112 3.79 17.11 -4.15
N ASP A 113 3.87 15.81 -3.85
CA ASP A 113 2.79 15.01 -3.32
C ASP A 113 2.41 15.44 -1.89
N LEU A 114 3.42 15.72 -1.05
CA LEU A 114 3.23 16.27 0.30
C LEU A 114 2.53 17.63 0.22
N ILE A 115 3.06 18.56 -0.57
CA ILE A 115 2.50 19.91 -0.72
C ILE A 115 1.06 19.84 -1.23
N LYS A 116 0.79 19.04 -2.26
CA LYS A 116 -0.56 18.88 -2.83
C LYS A 116 -1.59 18.47 -1.76
N SER A 117 -1.24 17.55 -0.87
CA SER A 117 -2.14 17.15 0.23
C SER A 117 -2.37 18.26 1.28
N HIS A 118 -1.35 19.09 1.55
CA HIS A 118 -1.51 20.25 2.43
C HIS A 118 -2.31 21.38 1.78
N VAL A 119 -2.16 21.59 0.47
CA VAL A 119 -3.02 22.49 -0.32
C VAL A 119 -4.48 22.08 -0.19
N TYR A 120 -4.80 20.81 -0.37
CA TYR A 120 -6.16 20.29 -0.21
C TYR A 120 -6.67 20.36 1.23
N SER A 121 -5.79 20.13 2.22
CA SER A 121 -6.17 20.30 3.62
C SER A 121 -6.55 21.76 3.93
N LEU A 122 -5.80 22.74 3.42
CA LEU A 122 -6.15 24.15 3.64
C LEU A 122 -7.40 24.53 2.85
N TRP A 123 -7.50 24.15 1.58
CA TRP A 123 -8.72 24.32 0.77
C TRP A 123 -9.96 23.78 1.49
N LEU A 124 -9.87 22.56 2.04
CA LEU A 124 -10.97 21.95 2.77
C LEU A 124 -11.38 22.78 4.00
N SER A 125 -10.43 23.41 4.69
CA SER A 125 -10.72 24.28 5.83
C SER A 125 -11.57 25.50 5.47
N TYR A 126 -11.46 26.01 4.23
CA TYR A 126 -12.29 27.11 3.73
C TYR A 126 -13.70 26.66 3.32
N THR A 127 -13.91 25.38 3.01
CA THR A 127 -15.23 24.86 2.62
C THR A 127 -16.17 24.70 3.82
N GLY A 128 -15.60 24.49 5.01
CA GLY A 128 -16.37 24.16 6.22
C GLY A 128 -17.11 22.81 6.13
N ALA A 129 -16.80 21.98 5.13
CA ALA A 129 -17.47 20.71 4.90
C ALA A 129 -17.20 19.74 6.05
N ASN A 130 -18.28 19.15 6.59
CA ASN A 130 -18.19 18.16 7.65
C ASN A 130 -18.51 16.77 7.10
N PHE A 131 -17.48 15.94 7.04
CA PHE A 131 -17.58 14.58 6.51
C PHE A 131 -18.14 13.55 7.50
N ARG A 132 -18.52 13.97 8.70
CA ARG A 132 -19.15 13.12 9.72
C ARG A 132 -18.36 11.83 9.97
N ASN A 133 -19.01 10.67 9.93
CA ASN A 133 -18.45 9.39 10.37
C ASN A 133 -18.28 8.36 9.25
N SER A 134 -18.93 8.54 8.10
CA SER A 134 -19.06 7.48 7.10
C SER A 134 -19.14 7.98 5.66
N MET A 135 -18.67 7.16 4.72
CA MET A 135 -18.64 7.52 3.30
C MET A 135 -20.04 7.61 2.68
N ASN A 136 -21.05 6.90 3.22
CA ASN A 136 -22.45 7.03 2.79
C ASN A 136 -23.12 8.33 3.27
N GLU A 137 -22.47 9.10 4.14
CA GLU A 137 -22.88 10.48 4.44
C GLU A 137 -22.39 11.45 3.34
N ILE A 138 -21.35 11.07 2.59
CA ILE A 138 -20.71 11.88 1.55
C ILE A 138 -21.24 11.53 0.15
N LEU A 139 -21.43 10.23 -0.10
CA LEU A 139 -21.85 9.66 -1.38
C LEU A 139 -23.32 9.27 -1.35
N ASP A 140 -24.01 9.49 -2.46
CA ASP A 140 -25.41 9.13 -2.66
C ASP A 140 -25.50 7.68 -3.18
N LEU A 141 -25.77 6.74 -2.27
CA LEU A 141 -25.79 5.31 -2.59
C LEU A 141 -27.04 4.85 -3.35
N GLU A 142 -28.04 5.72 -3.49
CA GLU A 142 -29.29 5.43 -4.20
C GLU A 142 -29.18 5.74 -5.71
N LYS A 143 -28.14 6.49 -6.13
CA LYS A 143 -27.90 6.87 -7.53
C LYS A 143 -26.80 6.01 -8.16
N ASP A 144 -26.94 5.74 -9.46
CA ASP A 144 -25.89 5.04 -10.21
C ASP A 144 -24.58 5.83 -10.20
N GLY A 145 -23.47 5.11 -10.06
CA GLY A 145 -22.13 5.68 -9.94
C GLY A 145 -21.81 6.30 -8.57
N TYR A 146 -22.75 6.31 -7.63
CA TYR A 146 -22.59 6.85 -6.26
C TYR A 146 -21.94 8.25 -6.24
N PRO A 147 -22.58 9.25 -6.87
CA PRO A 147 -22.04 10.61 -6.92
C PRO A 147 -21.99 11.24 -5.52
N LEU A 148 -21.23 12.32 -5.36
CA LEU A 148 -21.31 13.16 -4.16
C LEU A 148 -22.75 13.64 -3.93
N LYS A 149 -23.18 13.70 -2.68
CA LYS A 149 -24.47 14.30 -2.33
C LYS A 149 -24.47 15.80 -2.63
N GLU A 150 -25.64 16.34 -2.97
CA GLU A 150 -25.76 17.73 -3.41
C GLU A 150 -25.41 18.75 -2.32
N ASP A 151 -25.69 18.45 -1.05
CA ASP A 151 -25.30 19.27 0.10
C ASP A 151 -23.76 19.33 0.25
N ILE A 152 -23.08 18.19 0.10
CA ILE A 152 -21.61 18.14 0.12
C ILE A 152 -21.02 18.87 -1.09
N LYS A 153 -21.57 18.67 -2.30
CA LYS A 153 -21.13 19.40 -3.49
C LYS A 153 -21.24 20.92 -3.30
N ALA A 154 -22.36 21.38 -2.73
CA ALA A 154 -22.57 22.80 -2.46
C ALA A 154 -21.56 23.35 -1.43
N GLN A 155 -21.26 22.60 -0.37
CA GLN A 155 -20.26 23.00 0.63
C GLN A 155 -18.84 23.08 0.05
N LEU A 156 -18.46 22.12 -0.78
CA LEU A 156 -17.12 22.06 -1.38
C LEU A 156 -16.89 23.11 -2.47
N ASN A 157 -17.95 23.77 -2.96
CA ASN A 157 -17.84 24.78 -4.00
C ASN A 157 -17.56 26.16 -3.38
N LEU A 158 -16.29 26.55 -3.35
CA LEU A 158 -15.87 27.85 -2.83
C LEU A 158 -16.27 28.98 -3.78
N ASN A 159 -16.78 30.08 -3.21
CA ASN A 159 -16.95 31.31 -3.98
C ASN A 159 -15.58 31.89 -4.39
N PRO A 160 -15.51 32.72 -5.47
CA PRO A 160 -14.24 33.24 -5.97
C PRO A 160 -13.42 34.01 -4.94
N ASN A 161 -14.06 34.75 -4.04
CA ASN A 161 -13.38 35.52 -3.00
C ASN A 161 -12.70 34.62 -1.96
N SER A 162 -13.37 33.56 -1.52
CA SER A 162 -12.83 32.59 -0.55
C SER A 162 -11.71 31.78 -1.18
N LEU A 163 -11.84 31.43 -2.46
CA LEU A 163 -10.79 30.75 -3.21
C LEU A 163 -9.53 31.63 -3.35
N GLN A 164 -9.71 32.92 -3.63
CA GLN A 164 -8.61 33.89 -3.69
C GLN A 164 -7.92 34.05 -2.32
N GLN A 165 -8.68 34.17 -1.24
CA GLN A 165 -8.11 34.21 0.12
C GLN A 165 -7.35 32.92 0.46
N CYS A 166 -7.90 31.76 0.09
CA CYS A 166 -7.23 30.47 0.28
C CYS A 166 -5.89 30.42 -0.49
N PHE A 167 -5.87 30.93 -1.72
CA PHE A 167 -4.64 31.06 -2.50
C PHE A 167 -3.61 31.95 -1.82
N GLU A 168 -4.01 33.13 -1.33
CA GLU A 168 -3.10 34.07 -0.64
C GLU A 168 -2.51 33.48 0.64
N ASP A 169 -3.31 32.75 1.41
CA ASP A 169 -2.84 32.09 2.63
C ASP A 169 -1.91 30.91 2.32
N LEU A 170 -2.17 30.14 1.27
CA LEU A 170 -1.25 29.10 0.80
C LEU A 170 0.07 29.68 0.30
N ASP A 171 0.00 30.75 -0.50
CA ASP A 171 1.18 31.43 -1.03
C ASP A 171 2.04 31.98 0.11
N ARG A 172 1.40 32.54 1.16
CA ARG A 172 2.10 32.98 2.39
C ARG A 172 2.82 31.83 3.09
N VAL A 173 2.16 30.67 3.26
CA VAL A 173 2.76 29.49 3.91
C VAL A 173 3.92 28.93 3.08
N LEU A 174 3.75 28.84 1.77
CA LEU A 174 4.78 28.29 0.88
C LEU A 174 5.93 29.27 0.62
N SER A 175 5.71 30.57 0.85
CA SER A 175 6.75 31.61 0.81
C SER A 175 7.65 31.64 2.05
N ASP A 176 7.36 30.83 3.08
CA ASP A 176 8.25 30.69 4.23
C ASP A 176 9.65 30.23 3.82
N ARG A 177 10.67 30.70 4.55
CA ARG A 177 12.09 30.45 4.25
C ARG A 177 12.42 28.95 4.18
N PHE A 178 11.81 28.12 5.02
CA PHE A 178 12.07 26.68 5.04
C PHE A 178 11.54 26.01 3.77
N CYS A 179 10.34 26.38 3.32
CA CYS A 179 9.74 25.87 2.08
C CYS A 179 10.51 26.36 0.85
N GLN A 180 10.83 27.65 0.78
CA GLN A 180 11.47 28.26 -0.40
C GLN A 180 12.85 27.69 -0.71
N ASN A 181 13.64 27.35 0.31
CA ASN A 181 14.97 26.74 0.11
C ASN A 181 14.92 25.43 -0.69
N ASP A 182 13.86 24.64 -0.52
CA ASP A 182 13.66 23.39 -1.23
C ASP A 182 12.87 23.60 -2.53
N LEU A 183 11.83 24.45 -2.50
CA LEU A 183 10.98 24.74 -3.66
C LEU A 183 11.73 25.39 -4.83
N GLN A 184 12.76 26.20 -4.56
CA GLN A 184 13.60 26.80 -5.60
C GLN A 184 14.49 25.79 -6.32
N ARG A 185 14.68 24.59 -5.76
CA ARG A 185 15.52 23.54 -6.35
C ARG A 185 14.77 22.63 -7.31
N VAL A 186 13.45 22.79 -7.41
CA VAL A 186 12.58 21.93 -8.21
C VAL A 186 11.89 22.72 -9.31
N ASN A 187 11.70 22.09 -10.47
CA ASN A 187 11.14 22.77 -11.64
C ASN A 187 9.61 22.70 -11.74
N TRP A 188 8.96 21.91 -10.87
CA TRP A 188 7.51 21.68 -10.95
C TRP A 188 6.69 22.75 -10.23
N TYR A 189 7.27 23.46 -9.26
CA TYR A 189 6.56 24.43 -8.45
C TYR A 189 6.50 25.80 -9.13
N SER A 190 5.31 26.40 -9.13
CA SER A 190 5.07 27.78 -9.56
C SER A 190 3.77 28.28 -8.94
N SER A 191 3.58 29.60 -8.88
CA SER A 191 2.30 30.17 -8.45
C SER A 191 1.15 29.71 -9.37
N GLU A 192 1.42 29.46 -10.65
CA GLU A 192 0.46 28.90 -11.60
C GLU A 192 0.10 27.44 -11.27
N TRP A 193 1.09 26.63 -10.88
CA TRP A 193 0.83 25.28 -10.38
C TRP A 193 -0.08 25.29 -9.15
N LEU A 194 0.13 26.24 -8.22
CA LEU A 194 -0.68 26.37 -7.01
C LEU A 194 -2.13 26.74 -7.35
N LYS A 195 -2.34 27.72 -8.24
CA LYS A 195 -3.67 28.09 -8.74
C LYS A 195 -4.39 26.92 -9.40
N ASN A 196 -3.71 26.23 -10.32
CA ASN A 196 -4.28 25.08 -11.00
C ASN A 196 -4.61 23.93 -10.05
N THR A 197 -3.77 23.69 -9.05
CA THR A 197 -4.01 22.67 -8.02
C THR A 197 -5.25 23.00 -7.19
N LEU A 198 -5.43 24.27 -6.79
CA LEU A 198 -6.60 24.73 -6.06
C LEU A 198 -7.88 24.67 -6.89
N ASN A 199 -7.85 25.14 -8.12
CA ASN A 199 -9.00 25.10 -9.03
C ASN A 199 -9.48 23.66 -9.28
N ASN A 200 -8.54 22.71 -9.31
CA ASN A 200 -8.85 21.29 -9.50
C ASN A 200 -9.17 20.55 -8.19
N ALA A 201 -9.15 21.20 -7.02
CA ALA A 201 -9.31 20.52 -5.72
C ALA A 201 -10.63 19.76 -5.60
N PHE A 202 -11.74 20.34 -6.07
CA PHE A 202 -13.05 19.66 -6.09
C PHE A 202 -13.03 18.39 -6.95
N HIS A 203 -12.44 18.47 -8.14
CA HIS A 203 -12.35 17.34 -9.05
C HIS A 203 -11.49 16.22 -8.46
N GLU A 204 -10.37 16.57 -7.84
CA GLU A 204 -9.45 15.63 -7.22
C GLU A 204 -10.06 14.98 -5.96
N PHE A 205 -10.91 15.71 -5.23
CA PHE A 205 -11.71 15.15 -4.14
C PHE A 205 -12.70 14.08 -4.64
N ASP A 206 -13.38 14.34 -5.76
CA ASP A 206 -14.29 13.37 -6.37
C ASP A 206 -13.54 12.13 -6.87
N ILE A 207 -12.38 12.33 -7.53
CA ILE A 207 -11.50 11.22 -7.95
C ILE A 207 -11.06 10.38 -6.75
N ALA A 208 -10.73 11.01 -5.61
CA ALA A 208 -10.34 10.29 -4.41
C ALA A 208 -11.47 9.38 -3.87
N CYS A 209 -12.73 9.63 -4.22
CA CYS A 209 -13.85 8.75 -3.90
C CYS A 209 -13.95 7.51 -4.81
N GLN A 210 -13.31 7.52 -5.99
CA GLN A 210 -13.50 6.48 -7.01
C GLN A 210 -13.18 5.09 -6.49
N ARG A 211 -12.10 4.94 -5.72
CA ARG A 211 -11.70 3.64 -5.19
C ARG A 211 -12.73 3.05 -4.22
N TRP A 212 -13.32 3.88 -3.38
CA TRP A 212 -14.44 3.50 -2.52
C TRP A 212 -15.67 3.12 -3.34
N ARG A 213 -16.01 3.91 -4.37
CA ARG A 213 -17.12 3.59 -5.29
C ARG A 213 -16.95 2.23 -5.92
N ASP A 214 -15.74 1.90 -6.39
CA ASP A 214 -15.44 0.60 -6.96
C ASP A 214 -15.65 -0.52 -5.93
N PHE A 215 -15.19 -0.34 -4.68
CA PHE A 215 -15.42 -1.33 -3.62
C PHE A 215 -16.89 -1.58 -3.35
N TYR A 216 -17.67 -0.50 -3.21
CA TYR A 216 -19.09 -0.62 -2.91
C TYR A 216 -19.86 -1.22 -4.09
N LYS A 217 -19.53 -0.79 -5.32
CA LYS A 217 -20.10 -1.35 -6.56
C LYS A 217 -19.86 -2.85 -6.67
N ASP A 218 -18.64 -3.28 -6.41
CA ASP A 218 -18.27 -4.70 -6.51
C ASP A 218 -19.03 -5.54 -5.46
N ALA A 219 -19.09 -5.06 -4.21
CA ALA A 219 -19.84 -5.73 -3.15
C ALA A 219 -21.34 -5.79 -3.46
N GLU A 220 -21.91 -4.71 -4.00
CA GLU A 220 -23.31 -4.66 -4.44
C GLU A 220 -23.58 -5.65 -5.58
N HIS A 221 -22.74 -5.67 -6.62
CA HIS A 221 -22.86 -6.61 -7.73
C HIS A 221 -22.73 -8.07 -7.25
N GLN A 222 -21.82 -8.36 -6.33
CA GLN A 222 -21.68 -9.70 -5.74
C GLN A 222 -22.95 -10.09 -4.99
N LEU A 223 -23.54 -9.17 -4.22
CA LEU A 223 -24.76 -9.40 -3.46
C LEU A 223 -25.97 -9.66 -4.39
N ILE A 224 -26.13 -8.85 -5.44
CA ILE A 224 -27.20 -9.01 -6.43
C ILE A 224 -27.09 -10.36 -7.12
N LYS A 225 -25.92 -10.71 -7.66
CA LYS A 225 -25.69 -12.01 -8.31
C LYS A 225 -25.96 -13.19 -7.38
N ALA A 226 -25.57 -13.09 -6.12
CA ALA A 226 -25.83 -14.13 -5.13
C ALA A 226 -27.34 -14.28 -4.86
N ARG A 227 -28.06 -13.17 -4.71
CA ARG A 227 -29.54 -13.19 -4.53
C ARG A 227 -30.25 -13.78 -5.74
N GLU A 228 -29.83 -13.45 -6.96
CA GLU A 228 -30.39 -14.06 -8.18
C GLU A 228 -30.25 -15.58 -8.22
N VAL A 229 -29.15 -16.15 -7.70
CA VAL A 229 -28.96 -17.60 -7.60
C VAL A 229 -29.91 -18.19 -6.54
N ILE A 230 -30.04 -17.54 -5.39
CA ILE A 230 -30.95 -17.95 -4.31
C ILE A 230 -32.41 -17.94 -4.82
N ASP A 231 -32.82 -16.89 -5.52
CA ASP A 231 -34.17 -16.77 -6.07
C ASP A 231 -34.44 -17.80 -7.18
N ARG A 232 -33.43 -18.14 -8.00
CA ARG A 232 -33.55 -19.21 -9.01
C ARG A 232 -33.68 -20.59 -8.39
N HIS A 233 -33.05 -20.85 -7.25
CA HIS A 233 -33.26 -22.08 -6.49
C HIS A 233 -34.72 -22.22 -6.03
N SER A 234 -35.32 -21.13 -5.53
CA SER A 234 -36.75 -21.11 -5.16
C SER A 234 -37.69 -21.45 -6.32
N ARG A 235 -37.21 -21.32 -7.58
CA ARG A 235 -37.92 -21.69 -8.82
C ARG A 235 -37.55 -23.09 -9.35
N GLY A 236 -36.71 -23.85 -8.65
CA GLY A 236 -36.29 -25.22 -9.01
C GLY A 236 -35.14 -25.33 -10.01
N ASN A 237 -34.46 -24.23 -10.35
CA ASN A 237 -33.49 -24.18 -11.46
C ASN A 237 -32.01 -24.32 -11.03
N VAL A 238 -31.74 -24.59 -9.76
CA VAL A 238 -30.39 -24.55 -9.15
C VAL A 238 -30.32 -25.63 -8.08
N THR A 239 -29.14 -26.19 -7.84
CA THR A 239 -28.93 -27.22 -6.80
C THR A 239 -28.87 -26.60 -5.39
N GLU A 240 -29.20 -27.40 -4.37
CA GLU A 240 -29.10 -26.97 -2.96
C GLU A 240 -27.68 -26.55 -2.56
N LYS A 241 -26.66 -27.19 -3.16
CA LYS A 241 -25.25 -26.82 -2.93
C LYS A 241 -24.94 -25.41 -3.46
N GLU A 242 -25.36 -25.10 -4.68
CA GLU A 242 -25.17 -23.77 -5.28
C GLU A 242 -25.93 -22.68 -4.50
N ARG A 243 -27.10 -23.01 -3.95
CA ARG A 243 -27.83 -22.11 -3.05
C ARG A 243 -27.01 -21.81 -1.78
N GLN A 244 -26.49 -22.82 -1.10
CA GLN A 244 -25.70 -22.63 0.13
C GLN A 244 -24.44 -21.79 -0.12
N GLU A 245 -23.78 -22.01 -1.26
CA GLU A 245 -22.66 -21.19 -1.72
C GLU A 245 -23.10 -19.73 -1.96
N ALA A 246 -24.20 -19.51 -2.66
CA ALA A 246 -24.75 -18.19 -2.92
C ALA A 246 -25.18 -17.47 -1.63
N GLU A 247 -25.80 -18.15 -0.67
CA GLU A 247 -26.12 -17.58 0.64
C GLU A 247 -24.85 -17.16 1.41
N SER A 248 -23.78 -17.95 1.33
CA SER A 248 -22.50 -17.56 1.92
C SER A 248 -21.91 -16.33 1.23
N MET A 249 -21.95 -16.26 -0.10
CA MET A 249 -21.48 -15.11 -0.87
C MET A 249 -22.30 -13.85 -0.58
N ALA A 250 -23.62 -13.96 -0.43
CA ALA A 250 -24.50 -12.87 -0.07
C ALA A 250 -24.18 -12.33 1.32
N ARG A 251 -23.99 -13.21 2.31
CA ARG A 251 -23.58 -12.81 3.67
C ARG A 251 -22.23 -12.12 3.69
N GLU A 252 -21.28 -12.59 2.89
CA GLU A 252 -19.96 -11.97 2.77
C GLU A 252 -20.03 -10.59 2.12
N ALA A 253 -20.75 -10.47 0.99
CA ALA A 253 -20.94 -9.22 0.28
C ALA A 253 -21.63 -8.16 1.16
N GLN A 254 -22.66 -8.56 1.91
CA GLN A 254 -23.32 -7.66 2.86
C GLN A 254 -22.34 -7.15 3.93
N ARG A 255 -21.52 -8.04 4.52
CA ARG A 255 -20.51 -7.63 5.50
C ARG A 255 -19.49 -6.65 4.91
N GLN A 256 -19.08 -6.85 3.65
CA GLN A 256 -18.19 -5.90 2.99
C GLN A 256 -18.86 -4.52 2.85
N LYS A 257 -20.14 -4.46 2.45
CA LYS A 257 -20.91 -3.22 2.41
C LYS A 257 -20.99 -2.57 3.79
N ASP A 258 -21.39 -3.33 4.82
CA ASP A 258 -21.50 -2.85 6.21
C ASP A 258 -20.17 -2.33 6.75
N LEU A 259 -19.06 -2.98 6.37
CA LEU A 259 -17.73 -2.49 6.63
C LEU A 259 -17.51 -1.19 5.90
N LEU A 260 -17.71 -1.07 4.58
CA LEU A 260 -17.43 0.17 3.83
C LEU A 260 -18.21 1.40 4.33
N VAL A 261 -19.40 1.21 4.89
CA VAL A 261 -20.22 2.29 5.47
C VAL A 261 -20.03 2.47 6.98
N GLY A 262 -19.18 1.66 7.62
CA GLY A 262 -18.86 1.78 9.05
C GLY A 262 -19.96 1.30 10.01
N GLN A 263 -20.97 0.57 9.54
CA GLN A 263 -22.09 0.08 10.37
C GLN A 263 -21.74 -1.12 11.26
N SER A 264 -20.62 -1.81 10.99
CA SER A 264 -20.28 -3.08 11.65
C SER A 264 -19.48 -2.91 12.97
N GLN A 265 -19.07 -1.70 13.37
CA GLN A 265 -18.25 -1.50 14.57
C GLN A 265 -18.87 -0.54 15.58
N ASN A 266 -19.06 -1.01 16.82
CA ASN A 266 -19.46 -0.19 17.97
C ASN A 266 -18.42 0.91 18.24
N ASN A 267 -18.85 2.17 18.12
CA ASN A 267 -18.35 3.41 18.73
C ASN A 267 -16.86 3.84 18.63
N ASN A 268 -15.94 3.03 18.10
CA ASN A 268 -14.54 3.44 17.91
C ASN A 268 -14.22 3.81 16.45
N ASN A 269 -14.89 4.85 15.94
CA ASN A 269 -14.79 5.35 14.56
C ASN A 269 -13.37 5.74 14.11
N SER A 270 -12.45 6.04 15.04
CA SER A 270 -11.08 6.45 14.70
C SER A 270 -10.20 5.31 14.14
N GLN A 271 -10.62 4.06 14.31
CA GLN A 271 -9.89 2.88 13.83
C GLN A 271 -10.35 2.37 12.47
N PHE A 272 -11.44 2.93 11.98
CA PHE A 272 -12.09 2.48 10.77
C PHE A 272 -11.34 3.01 9.54
N ASP A 273 -10.80 2.10 8.72
CA ASP A 273 -10.01 2.47 7.53
C ASP A 273 -10.80 3.29 6.50
N PHE A 274 -12.14 3.22 6.52
CA PHE A 274 -13.00 4.05 5.67
C PHE A 274 -13.68 5.20 6.44
N TYR A 275 -13.20 5.54 7.64
CA TYR A 275 -13.56 6.80 8.27
C TYR A 275 -13.11 7.94 7.35
N PRO A 276 -13.98 8.89 6.96
CA PRO A 276 -13.71 9.78 5.82
C PRO A 276 -12.34 10.45 5.81
N TYR A 277 -11.94 11.10 6.91
CA TYR A 277 -10.65 11.79 6.97
C TYR A 277 -9.45 10.82 6.85
N ARG A 278 -9.57 9.62 7.44
CA ARG A 278 -8.55 8.57 7.34
C ARG A 278 -8.52 7.96 5.94
N TYR A 279 -9.68 7.75 5.33
CA TYR A 279 -9.81 7.31 3.94
C TYR A 279 -9.12 8.30 3.00
N PHE A 280 -9.48 9.58 3.04
CA PHE A 280 -8.87 10.61 2.19
C PHE A 280 -7.37 10.79 2.44
N ALA A 281 -6.90 10.60 3.68
CA ALA A 281 -5.47 10.56 3.95
C ALA A 281 -4.77 9.35 3.29
N SER A 282 -5.41 8.17 3.34
CA SER A 282 -4.88 6.94 2.71
C SER A 282 -4.90 6.99 1.18
N GLU A 283 -5.87 7.68 0.58
CA GLU A 283 -5.92 7.89 -0.87
C GLU A 283 -5.05 9.08 -1.32
N GLY A 284 -4.37 9.76 -0.40
CA GLY A 284 -3.38 10.81 -0.69
C GLY A 284 -3.97 12.22 -0.88
N PHE A 285 -5.28 12.39 -0.69
CA PHE A 285 -5.94 13.70 -0.76
C PHE A 285 -5.64 14.56 0.49
N LEU A 286 -5.62 13.95 1.68
CA LEU A 286 -5.26 14.63 2.94
C LEU A 286 -3.87 14.18 3.45
N PRO A 287 -3.20 15.00 4.29
CA PRO A 287 -1.99 14.55 4.96
C PRO A 287 -2.31 13.41 5.94
N GLY A 288 -1.50 12.35 5.91
CA GLY A 288 -1.65 11.16 6.75
C GLY A 288 -0.41 10.93 7.61
N PHE A 289 -0.61 10.76 8.92
CA PHE A 289 0.50 10.72 9.89
C PHE A 289 1.40 9.48 9.80
N ASN A 290 0.94 8.37 9.21
CA ASN A 290 1.74 7.13 9.13
C ASN A 290 1.17 6.03 8.20
N PHE A 291 0.30 6.37 7.25
CA PHE A 291 -0.33 5.36 6.40
C PHE A 291 0.22 5.44 4.98
N PRO A 292 0.56 4.29 4.35
CA PRO A 292 0.99 4.29 2.96
C PRO A 292 -0.07 4.95 2.09
N ARG A 293 0.34 5.89 1.24
CA ARG A 293 -0.52 6.40 0.18
C ARG A 293 -0.90 5.24 -0.76
N LEU A 294 -2.17 5.20 -1.12
CA LEU A 294 -2.77 4.24 -2.04
C LEU A 294 -2.43 2.78 -1.65
N PRO A 295 -2.80 2.32 -0.43
CA PRO A 295 -2.48 0.97 0.01
C PRO A 295 -3.19 -0.07 -0.84
N VAL A 296 -2.63 -1.28 -0.97
CA VAL A 296 -3.39 -2.45 -1.42
C VAL A 296 -4.02 -3.09 -0.20
N ARG A 297 -5.32 -3.39 -0.25
CA ARG A 297 -6.07 -3.97 0.86
C ARG A 297 -6.36 -5.44 0.58
N ALA A 298 -6.38 -6.26 1.62
CA ALA A 298 -6.85 -7.64 1.56
C ALA A 298 -8.03 -7.84 2.50
N TYR A 299 -9.15 -8.33 1.99
CA TYR A 299 -10.29 -8.73 2.82
C TYR A 299 -10.04 -10.11 3.43
N ILE A 300 -10.19 -10.22 4.75
CA ILE A 300 -10.12 -11.47 5.50
C ILE A 300 -11.38 -11.69 6.33
N ARG A 301 -11.73 -12.97 6.54
CA ARG A 301 -12.80 -13.38 7.45
C ARG A 301 -12.21 -13.84 8.79
N ALA A 302 -12.14 -12.94 9.77
CA ALA A 302 -11.70 -13.20 11.14
C ALA A 302 -12.87 -13.68 12.02
N GLY A 303 -13.12 -14.99 12.02
CA GLY A 303 -14.24 -15.59 12.74
C GLY A 303 -15.60 -15.14 12.17
N ASP A 304 -16.42 -14.52 13.02
CA ASP A 304 -17.70 -13.93 12.65
C ASP A 304 -17.60 -12.45 12.23
N LYS A 305 -16.39 -11.90 12.08
CA LYS A 305 -16.18 -10.54 11.57
C LYS A 305 -15.36 -10.56 10.28
N GLY A 306 -15.60 -9.59 9.41
CA GLY A 306 -14.76 -9.31 8.25
C GLY A 306 -13.83 -8.14 8.56
N GLU A 307 -12.63 -8.14 7.99
CA GLU A 307 -11.67 -7.05 8.18
C GLU A 307 -10.85 -6.80 6.91
N PHE A 308 -10.51 -5.55 6.67
CA PHE A 308 -9.58 -5.16 5.60
C PHE A 308 -8.20 -4.93 6.19
N ILE A 309 -7.21 -5.63 5.65
CA ILE A 309 -5.80 -5.47 6.00
C ILE A 309 -5.14 -4.61 4.92
N ALA A 310 -4.74 -3.40 5.26
CA ALA A 310 -4.00 -2.51 4.36
C ALA A 310 -2.48 -2.82 4.33
N ARG A 311 -1.87 -2.73 3.15
CA ARG A 311 -0.42 -2.84 2.93
C ARG A 311 0.10 -1.77 1.99
N PRO A 312 1.28 -1.17 2.26
CA PRO A 312 1.98 -0.35 1.27
C PRO A 312 2.22 -1.14 -0.01
N ARG A 313 2.04 -0.54 -1.19
CA ARG A 313 2.17 -1.22 -2.51
C ARG A 313 3.49 -2.00 -2.64
N ILE A 314 4.58 -1.43 -2.14
CA ILE A 314 5.94 -2.00 -2.21
C ILE A 314 6.10 -3.32 -1.43
N ILE A 315 5.29 -3.49 -0.37
CA ILE A 315 5.23 -4.71 0.45
C ILE A 315 4.13 -5.64 -0.07
N ALA A 316 2.98 -5.05 -0.44
CA ALA A 316 1.81 -5.76 -0.93
C ALA A 316 2.13 -6.68 -2.11
N ILE A 317 2.95 -6.21 -3.07
CA ILE A 317 3.35 -6.98 -4.26
C ILE A 317 3.97 -8.35 -3.94
N ARG A 318 4.48 -8.51 -2.71
CA ARG A 318 5.00 -9.75 -2.16
C ARG A 318 4.04 -10.39 -1.17
N GLU A 319 3.54 -9.64 -0.19
CA GLU A 319 2.72 -10.20 0.89
C GLU A 319 1.33 -10.61 0.41
N LEU A 320 0.69 -9.78 -0.40
CA LEU A 320 -0.62 -10.03 -0.98
C LEU A 320 -0.52 -10.73 -2.35
N ALA A 321 0.64 -11.31 -2.67
CA ALA A 321 0.85 -12.00 -3.94
C ALA A 321 -0.07 -13.23 -4.06
N PRO A 322 -0.38 -13.66 -5.30
CA PRO A 322 -1.24 -14.81 -5.54
C PRO A 322 -0.80 -16.05 -4.77
N THR A 323 -1.76 -16.70 -4.10
CA THR A 323 -1.57 -17.92 -3.31
C THR A 323 -0.65 -17.79 -2.09
N ASN A 324 -0.21 -16.57 -1.75
CA ASN A 324 0.58 -16.33 -0.55
C ASN A 324 -0.27 -16.48 0.73
N VAL A 325 0.40 -16.68 1.86
CA VAL A 325 -0.26 -16.81 3.17
C VAL A 325 0.01 -15.57 4.02
N LEU A 326 -1.06 -15.02 4.57
CA LEU A 326 -1.09 -13.96 5.56
C LEU A 326 -1.37 -14.56 6.94
N TYR A 327 -0.71 -14.00 7.94
CA TYR A 327 -0.96 -14.33 9.34
C TYR A 327 -1.68 -13.15 9.99
N TYR A 328 -2.80 -13.41 10.65
CA TYR A 328 -3.59 -12.40 11.34
C TYR A 328 -4.29 -13.03 12.55
N GLU A 329 -4.10 -12.46 13.75
CA GLU A 329 -4.70 -12.92 15.01
C GLU A 329 -4.51 -14.43 15.24
N GLY A 330 -3.29 -14.92 14.98
CA GLY A 330 -2.92 -16.34 15.12
C GLY A 330 -3.51 -17.28 14.06
N ASN A 331 -4.26 -16.76 13.08
CA ASN A 331 -4.86 -17.54 12.00
C ASN A 331 -4.11 -17.35 10.68
N LYS A 332 -4.19 -18.37 9.82
CA LYS A 332 -3.62 -18.37 8.46
C LYS A 332 -4.70 -18.05 7.42
N TYR A 333 -4.37 -17.14 6.51
CA TYR A 333 -5.23 -16.72 5.41
C TYR A 333 -4.48 -16.81 4.09
N LYS A 334 -4.96 -17.63 3.15
CA LYS A 334 -4.37 -17.74 1.82
C LYS A 334 -5.04 -16.73 0.88
N VAL A 335 -4.24 -15.92 0.20
CA VAL A 335 -4.69 -15.02 -0.87
C VAL A 335 -5.20 -15.88 -2.03
N SER A 336 -6.51 -15.95 -2.18
CA SER A 336 -7.17 -16.85 -3.13
C SER A 336 -7.71 -16.11 -4.34
N LYS A 337 -8.05 -14.83 -4.21
CA LYS A 337 -8.72 -14.07 -5.26
C LYS A 337 -8.17 -12.66 -5.34
N THR A 338 -7.99 -12.17 -6.56
CA THR A 338 -7.79 -10.74 -6.82
C THR A 338 -9.11 -10.14 -7.26
N ARG A 339 -9.29 -8.86 -6.98
CA ARG A 339 -10.40 -8.11 -7.54
C ARG A 339 -10.21 -7.98 -9.05
N ILE A 340 -11.27 -8.21 -9.80
CA ILE A 340 -11.36 -7.97 -11.23
C ILE A 340 -12.58 -7.07 -11.44
N SER A 341 -12.42 -6.00 -12.21
CA SER A 341 -13.55 -5.15 -12.61
C SER A 341 -14.59 -5.97 -13.38
N VAL A 342 -15.87 -5.76 -13.06
CA VAL A 342 -17.04 -6.54 -13.49
C VAL A 342 -17.14 -6.79 -15.01
N LYS A 343 -16.46 -6.01 -15.85
CA LYS A 343 -16.57 -6.10 -17.32
C LYS A 343 -15.47 -6.87 -18.05
N ARG A 344 -14.28 -7.10 -17.47
CA ARG A 344 -13.16 -7.95 -17.96
C ARG A 344 -11.87 -7.63 -17.19
N VAL A 345 -10.91 -8.55 -17.18
CA VAL A 345 -9.54 -8.25 -16.73
C VAL A 345 -8.87 -7.32 -17.73
N THR A 346 -8.59 -6.09 -17.30
CA THR A 346 -7.75 -5.16 -18.07
C THR A 346 -6.29 -5.48 -17.80
N TYR A 347 -5.58 -5.92 -18.84
CA TYR A 347 -4.14 -6.11 -18.78
C TYR A 347 -3.43 -4.87 -19.34
N ASN A 348 -2.43 -4.40 -18.61
CA ASN A 348 -1.50 -3.40 -19.08
C ASN A 348 -0.45 -4.07 -19.97
N ARG A 349 -0.14 -3.42 -21.10
CA ARG A 349 0.96 -3.80 -21.99
C ARG A 349 2.15 -2.94 -21.63
N VAL A 350 3.25 -3.57 -21.24
CA VAL A 350 4.44 -2.86 -20.77
C VAL A 350 5.68 -3.39 -21.45
N ALA A 351 6.64 -2.53 -21.71
CA ALA A 351 7.94 -2.91 -22.23
C ALA A 351 9.05 -2.43 -21.28
N ILE A 352 10.10 -3.25 -21.18
CA ILE A 352 11.16 -3.07 -20.19
C ILE A 352 12.49 -3.09 -20.92
N CYS A 353 13.32 -2.08 -20.69
CA CYS A 353 14.68 -2.09 -21.16
C CYS A 353 15.56 -2.93 -20.23
N HIS A 354 16.09 -4.04 -20.72
CA HIS A 354 17.02 -4.87 -19.95
C HIS A 354 18.43 -4.30 -19.83
N HIS A 355 18.77 -3.25 -20.59
CA HIS A 355 20.07 -2.58 -20.50
C HIS A 355 20.09 -1.50 -19.40
N CYS A 356 19.16 -0.52 -19.46
CA CYS A 356 19.13 0.58 -18.50
C CYS A 356 18.02 0.48 -17.45
N GLY A 357 17.12 -0.51 -17.53
CA GLY A 357 16.03 -0.71 -16.57
C GLY A 357 14.80 0.19 -16.78
N TYR A 358 14.76 0.98 -17.84
CA TYR A 358 13.67 1.92 -18.12
C TYR A 358 12.35 1.21 -18.46
N PHE A 359 11.25 1.76 -17.95
CA PHE A 359 9.89 1.24 -18.07
C PHE A 359 9.08 2.02 -19.12
N HIS A 360 8.36 1.27 -19.97
CA HIS A 360 7.50 1.77 -21.02
C HIS A 360 6.10 1.20 -20.83
N ASP A 361 5.07 2.06 -20.84
CA ASP A 361 3.66 1.69 -20.79
C ASP A 361 2.88 2.37 -21.93
N GLY A 362 1.59 2.05 -22.06
CA GLY A 362 0.70 2.70 -23.02
C GLY A 362 1.22 2.61 -24.46
N GLU A 363 1.32 3.76 -25.13
CA GLU A 363 1.79 3.87 -26.51
C GLU A 363 3.27 3.49 -26.68
N ASP A 364 4.10 3.72 -25.64
CA ASP A 364 5.53 3.43 -25.67
C ASP A 364 5.82 1.90 -25.69
N PHE A 365 4.83 1.06 -25.38
CA PHE A 365 4.93 -0.41 -25.52
C PHE A 365 5.31 -0.85 -26.94
N ILE A 366 4.84 -0.12 -27.95
CA ILE A 366 5.00 -0.49 -29.36
C ILE A 366 6.46 -0.28 -29.82
N ARG A 367 7.20 0.61 -29.15
CA ARG A 367 8.57 0.97 -29.51
C ARG A 367 9.48 -0.25 -29.64
N ASN A 368 10.44 -0.15 -30.56
CA ASN A 368 11.48 -1.15 -30.74
C ASN A 368 12.79 -0.76 -30.04
N THR A 369 12.92 0.50 -29.62
CA THR A 369 14.08 1.07 -28.94
C THR A 369 13.65 1.73 -27.63
N CYS A 370 14.53 1.68 -26.63
CA CYS A 370 14.31 2.32 -25.35
C CYS A 370 14.35 3.84 -25.50
N ALA A 371 13.32 4.53 -25.01
CA ALA A 371 13.25 6.00 -25.01
C ALA A 371 14.37 6.67 -24.19
N ASN A 372 14.98 5.97 -23.23
CA ASN A 372 16.05 6.52 -22.39
C ASN A 372 17.45 6.31 -23.00
N CYS A 373 17.86 5.05 -23.18
CA CYS A 373 19.22 4.73 -23.66
C CYS A 373 19.33 4.52 -25.17
N GLY A 374 18.22 4.45 -25.91
CA GLY A 374 18.20 4.20 -27.36
C GLY A 374 18.42 2.72 -27.76
N GLN A 375 18.75 1.84 -26.82
CA GLN A 375 19.03 0.43 -27.13
C GLN A 375 17.77 -0.33 -27.56
N ARG A 376 17.95 -1.33 -28.44
CA ARG A 376 16.86 -2.19 -28.90
C ARG A 376 16.22 -2.94 -27.73
N LEU A 377 14.89 -2.91 -27.66
CA LEU A 377 14.09 -3.67 -26.69
C LEU A 377 14.01 -5.13 -27.13
N SER A 378 15.05 -5.90 -26.81
CA SER A 378 15.15 -7.33 -27.12
C SER A 378 15.08 -8.20 -25.86
N GLN A 379 14.97 -9.51 -26.05
CA GLN A 379 15.09 -10.49 -24.97
C GLN A 379 16.46 -10.36 -24.28
N ASN A 380 16.51 -10.59 -22.96
CA ASN A 380 17.79 -10.65 -22.24
C ASN A 380 18.45 -12.03 -22.33
N ASP A 381 19.70 -12.13 -21.88
CA ASP A 381 20.50 -13.37 -21.90
C ASP A 381 19.86 -14.54 -21.13
N LYS A 382 18.92 -14.24 -20.21
CA LYS A 382 18.14 -15.23 -19.45
C LYS A 382 16.80 -15.58 -20.11
N GLY A 383 16.62 -15.22 -21.37
CA GLY A 383 15.40 -15.50 -22.12
C GLY A 383 14.15 -14.72 -21.64
N ASN A 384 14.29 -13.62 -20.91
CA ASN A 384 13.15 -12.78 -20.52
C ASN A 384 12.80 -11.79 -21.63
N LEU A 385 11.52 -11.75 -21.99
CA LEU A 385 11.01 -10.85 -23.01
C LEU A 385 10.99 -9.42 -22.45
N ALA A 386 11.51 -8.47 -23.24
CA ALA A 386 11.38 -7.05 -22.94
C ALA A 386 9.91 -6.60 -22.96
N LYS A 387 9.10 -7.16 -23.87
CA LYS A 387 7.68 -6.81 -24.03
C LYS A 387 6.81 -7.79 -23.25
N LEU A 388 6.07 -7.29 -22.27
CA LEU A 388 5.13 -8.03 -21.44
C LEU A 388 3.69 -7.59 -21.81
N PRO A 389 2.97 -8.38 -22.63
CA PRO A 389 1.65 -7.98 -23.12
C PRO A 389 0.53 -8.18 -22.10
N LYS A 390 0.77 -8.94 -21.02
CA LYS A 390 -0.22 -9.28 -20.00
C LYS A 390 0.33 -8.98 -18.60
N VAL A 391 0.34 -7.71 -18.21
CA VAL A 391 0.66 -7.30 -16.85
C VAL A 391 -0.61 -6.85 -16.16
N LEU A 392 -0.96 -7.52 -15.06
CA LEU A 392 -2.10 -7.14 -14.25
C LEU A 392 -1.62 -6.16 -13.16
N GLU A 393 -2.27 -5.00 -13.06
CA GLU A 393 -2.04 -4.13 -11.92
C GLU A 393 -2.53 -4.79 -10.64
N MET A 394 -1.71 -4.73 -9.59
CA MET A 394 -2.09 -5.31 -8.31
C MET A 394 -3.22 -4.51 -7.68
N ASP A 395 -4.40 -5.11 -7.69
CA ASP A 395 -5.57 -4.61 -6.97
C ASP A 395 -5.73 -5.33 -5.63
N ASN A 396 -6.79 -4.99 -4.92
CA ASN A 396 -7.15 -5.55 -3.65
C ASN A 396 -7.42 -7.05 -3.74
N ALA A 397 -7.08 -7.75 -2.66
CA ALA A 397 -7.16 -9.19 -2.59
C ALA A 397 -8.28 -9.66 -1.67
N ILE A 398 -8.73 -10.90 -1.86
CA ILE A 398 -9.56 -11.63 -0.91
C ILE A 398 -8.76 -12.84 -0.46
N ALA A 399 -8.66 -13.02 0.86
CA ALA A 399 -7.93 -14.11 1.47
C ALA A 399 -8.86 -14.98 2.33
N ARG A 400 -8.78 -16.30 2.12
CA ARG A 400 -9.61 -17.31 2.78
C ARG A 400 -8.82 -18.03 3.86
N ARG A 401 -9.47 -18.37 4.97
CA ARG A 401 -8.84 -19.09 6.07
C ARG A 401 -8.43 -20.49 5.61
N THR A 402 -7.23 -20.92 5.97
CA THR A 402 -6.70 -22.25 5.67
C THR A 402 -6.27 -22.95 6.95
N ASN A 403 -6.71 -24.20 7.15
CA ASN A 403 -6.42 -24.99 8.37
C ASN A 403 -5.28 -26.01 8.21
N ARG A 404 -4.80 -26.25 6.98
CA ARG A 404 -3.73 -27.23 6.71
C ARG A 404 -2.36 -26.55 6.72
N ILE A 405 -1.41 -27.15 7.43
CA ILE A 405 0.03 -26.90 7.28
C ILE A 405 0.52 -27.94 6.26
N THR A 406 0.98 -27.53 5.08
CA THR A 406 1.72 -28.42 4.18
C THR A 406 3.19 -27.98 4.12
N CYS A 407 4.12 -28.93 3.96
CA CYS A 407 5.56 -28.65 3.90
C CYS A 407 5.96 -27.65 2.81
N ASP A 408 5.18 -27.54 1.72
CA ASP A 408 5.36 -26.55 0.65
C ASP A 408 5.22 -25.09 1.14
N GLU A 409 4.53 -24.85 2.26
CA GLU A 409 4.32 -23.52 2.82
C GLU A 409 5.60 -22.93 3.43
N GLU A 410 6.41 -23.79 4.06
CA GLU A 410 7.69 -23.40 4.65
C GLU A 410 8.75 -23.16 3.56
N GLU A 411 8.66 -23.89 2.44
CA GLU A 411 9.49 -23.64 1.26
C GLU A 411 9.19 -22.30 0.58
N ARG A 412 7.92 -21.88 0.42
CA ARG A 412 7.60 -20.57 -0.18
C ARG A 412 8.10 -19.39 0.65
N LEU A 413 8.05 -19.53 1.98
CA LEU A 413 8.68 -18.60 2.92
C LEU A 413 10.21 -18.57 2.78
N LYS A 414 10.84 -19.69 2.37
CA LYS A 414 12.29 -19.79 2.11
C LYS A 414 12.73 -19.21 0.76
N TYR A 415 11.94 -19.33 -0.32
CA TYR A 415 12.39 -19.01 -1.70
C TYR A 415 11.83 -17.71 -2.31
N GLY A 416 10.72 -17.18 -1.81
CA GLY A 416 10.18 -15.87 -2.20
C GLY A 416 9.67 -15.76 -3.65
N TYR A 417 9.51 -14.51 -4.10
CA TYR A 417 9.00 -14.14 -5.43
C TYR A 417 10.08 -13.48 -6.28
N LYS A 418 10.02 -13.68 -7.60
CA LYS A 418 10.91 -12.99 -8.55
C LYS A 418 10.39 -11.57 -8.81
N LEU A 419 10.82 -10.64 -7.97
CA LEU A 419 10.50 -9.21 -8.10
C LEU A 419 11.56 -8.50 -8.94
N ILE A 420 11.12 -7.78 -9.97
CA ILE A 420 11.98 -6.88 -10.74
C ILE A 420 11.54 -5.44 -10.50
N THR A 421 12.52 -4.53 -10.45
CA THR A 421 12.29 -3.09 -10.22
C THR A 421 12.75 -2.32 -11.45
N HIS A 422 11.87 -1.48 -11.97
CA HIS A 422 12.09 -0.63 -13.13
C HIS A 422 11.73 0.81 -12.80
N PHE A 423 12.23 1.75 -13.58
CA PHE A 423 11.95 3.16 -13.38
C PHE A 423 11.54 3.86 -14.67
N ARG A 424 10.82 4.96 -14.56
CA ARG A 424 10.55 5.89 -15.65
C ARG A 424 10.67 7.31 -15.11
N TYR A 425 11.42 8.17 -15.79
CA TYR A 425 11.47 9.58 -15.38
C TYR A 425 10.10 10.23 -15.60
N ALA A 426 9.77 11.18 -14.74
CA ALA A 426 8.63 12.04 -15.01
C ALA A 426 8.88 12.84 -16.31
N LYS A 427 7.82 13.11 -17.07
CA LYS A 427 7.90 13.88 -18.32
C LYS A 427 8.60 15.21 -18.07
N ASP A 428 9.52 15.57 -18.97
CA ASP A 428 10.27 16.83 -18.98
C ASP A 428 11.14 17.10 -17.73
N LYS A 429 11.35 16.09 -16.86
CA LYS A 429 12.20 16.19 -15.67
C LYS A 429 13.51 15.40 -15.80
N GLN A 430 13.98 15.20 -17.04
CA GLN A 430 15.22 14.49 -17.35
C GLN A 430 16.26 15.46 -17.91
N GLN A 431 17.44 15.49 -17.31
CA GLN A 431 18.61 16.19 -17.80
C GLN A 431 19.67 15.19 -18.24
N VAL A 432 20.30 15.44 -19.39
CA VAL A 432 21.36 14.60 -19.92
C VAL A 432 22.60 15.46 -20.11
N ALA A 433 23.69 15.07 -19.45
CA ALA A 433 25.01 15.67 -19.63
C ALA A 433 25.93 14.65 -20.29
N THR A 434 26.67 15.07 -21.32
CA THR A 434 27.71 14.24 -21.94
C THR A 434 29.06 14.86 -21.60
N ILE A 435 29.90 14.10 -20.90
CA ILE A 435 31.27 14.49 -20.59
C ILE A 435 32.14 14.07 -21.78
N THR A 436 32.79 15.04 -22.40
CA THR A 436 33.76 14.85 -23.48
C THR A 436 35.17 15.14 -22.96
N ALA A 437 36.15 14.39 -23.45
CA ALA A 437 37.55 14.75 -23.32
C ALA A 437 37.88 15.97 -24.19
N ASN A 438 39.08 16.54 -24.03
CA ASN A 438 39.52 17.72 -24.77
C ASN A 438 39.62 17.50 -26.29
N ASP A 439 39.70 16.24 -26.72
CA ASP A 439 39.69 15.80 -28.12
C ASP A 439 38.27 15.50 -28.65
N GLU A 440 37.23 15.97 -27.94
CA GLU A 440 35.82 15.71 -28.22
C GLU A 440 35.38 14.24 -28.08
N THR A 441 36.26 13.34 -27.62
CA THR A 441 35.90 11.96 -27.36
C THR A 441 34.89 11.88 -26.22
N LYS A 442 33.71 11.31 -26.47
CA LYS A 442 32.65 11.13 -25.46
C LYS A 442 33.08 10.08 -24.44
N LEU A 443 33.30 10.50 -23.19
CA LEU A 443 33.74 9.63 -22.09
C LEU A 443 32.55 9.03 -21.33
N LEU A 444 31.60 9.87 -20.93
CA LEU A 444 30.49 9.48 -20.06
C LEU A 444 29.21 10.21 -20.45
N ARG A 445 28.08 9.50 -20.44
CA ARG A 445 26.75 10.11 -20.51
C ARG A 445 26.08 9.98 -19.15
N LEU A 446 25.89 11.10 -18.47
CA LEU A 446 25.15 11.21 -17.22
C LEU A 446 23.69 11.54 -17.54
N THR A 447 22.78 10.85 -16.88
CA THR A 447 21.36 11.15 -16.91
C THR A 447 20.89 11.39 -15.49
N TYR A 448 20.33 12.56 -15.25
CA TYR A 448 19.73 12.94 -13.99
C TYR A 448 18.22 13.11 -14.20
N GLY A 449 17.43 12.66 -13.23
CA GLY A 449 16.01 12.98 -13.21
C GLY A 449 15.58 13.36 -11.80
N GLU A 450 14.88 14.48 -11.68
CA GLU A 450 14.42 14.99 -10.38
C GLU A 450 13.44 14.03 -9.70
N THR A 451 12.55 13.42 -10.50
CA THR A 451 11.55 12.46 -10.02
C THR A 451 11.41 11.32 -11.01
N ALA A 452 11.24 10.10 -10.49
CA ALA A 452 10.98 8.92 -11.30
C ALA A 452 9.90 8.04 -10.65
N ASP A 453 9.02 7.50 -11.49
CA ASP A 453 8.09 6.45 -11.09
C ASP A 453 8.85 5.13 -10.96
N ILE A 454 8.67 4.44 -9.84
CA ILE A 454 9.25 3.11 -9.62
C ILE A 454 8.17 2.04 -9.79
N TRP A 455 8.39 1.13 -10.73
CA TRP A 455 7.53 -0.01 -10.99
C TRP A 455 8.15 -1.28 -10.43
N ARG A 456 7.36 -2.02 -9.63
CA ARG A 456 7.73 -3.37 -9.19
C ARG A 456 6.82 -4.40 -9.80
N ILE A 457 7.39 -5.37 -10.49
CA ILE A 457 6.66 -6.43 -11.18
C ILE A 457 7.00 -7.75 -10.53
N ASN A 458 5.97 -8.51 -10.15
CA ASN A 458 6.11 -9.87 -9.67
C ASN A 458 6.00 -10.84 -10.86
N GLN A 459 7.10 -11.52 -11.19
CA GLN A 459 7.16 -12.47 -12.30
C GLN A 459 6.81 -13.90 -11.91
N GLY A 460 6.29 -14.15 -10.71
CA GLY A 460 5.97 -15.49 -10.21
C GLY A 460 6.92 -15.97 -9.10
N LEU A 461 6.80 -17.26 -8.78
CA LEU A 461 7.62 -17.92 -7.76
C LEU A 461 9.05 -18.16 -8.27
N THR A 462 10.05 -17.99 -7.40
CA THR A 462 11.47 -18.13 -7.78
C THR A 462 11.82 -19.53 -8.34
N ARG A 463 11.16 -20.58 -7.87
CA ARG A 463 11.39 -21.99 -8.30
C ARG A 463 10.55 -22.44 -9.50
N SER A 464 9.51 -21.69 -9.89
CA SER A 464 8.68 -22.10 -11.03
C SER A 464 9.38 -21.77 -12.35
N GLN A 465 9.34 -22.69 -13.31
CA GLN A 465 9.72 -22.38 -14.69
C GLN A 465 8.64 -21.55 -15.40
N GLU A 466 7.39 -21.61 -14.92
CA GLU A 466 6.31 -20.79 -15.45
C GLU A 466 6.51 -19.32 -15.02
N LYS A 467 6.42 -18.42 -16.00
CA LYS A 467 6.51 -16.97 -15.79
C LYS A 467 5.11 -16.40 -15.52
N GLY A 468 4.93 -15.79 -14.35
CA GLY A 468 3.70 -15.13 -13.94
C GLY A 468 2.79 -15.99 -13.07
N PHE A 469 1.49 -15.73 -13.14
CA PHE A 469 0.45 -16.39 -12.34
C PHE A 469 -0.75 -16.73 -13.23
N LYS A 470 -1.44 -17.83 -12.91
CA LYS A 470 -2.68 -18.24 -13.59
C LYS A 470 -3.88 -17.65 -12.87
N LEU A 471 -4.76 -16.98 -13.61
CA LEU A 471 -5.95 -16.29 -13.10
C LEU A 471 -7.18 -16.78 -13.87
N ASP A 472 -8.21 -17.22 -13.16
CA ASP A 472 -9.53 -17.37 -13.74
C ASP A 472 -10.17 -16.00 -13.92
N THR A 473 -10.34 -15.58 -15.18
CA THR A 473 -10.87 -14.25 -15.53
C THR A 473 -12.35 -14.06 -15.21
N THR A 474 -13.08 -15.17 -14.96
CA THR A 474 -14.52 -15.14 -14.65
C THR A 474 -14.75 -14.96 -13.17
N SER A 475 -14.05 -15.75 -12.35
CA SER A 475 -14.21 -15.75 -10.89
C SER A 475 -13.26 -14.80 -10.16
N GLY A 476 -12.12 -14.46 -10.78
CA GLY A 476 -11.00 -13.75 -10.15
C GLY A 476 -10.15 -14.60 -9.22
N GLU A 477 -10.39 -15.90 -9.18
CA GLU A 477 -9.61 -16.81 -8.37
C GLU A 477 -8.25 -17.11 -9.01
N TRP A 478 -7.21 -17.06 -8.17
CA TRP A 478 -5.88 -17.48 -8.54
C TRP A 478 -5.84 -19.00 -8.60
N VAL A 479 -5.48 -19.54 -9.75
CA VAL A 479 -5.34 -20.99 -9.91
C VAL A 479 -4.06 -21.41 -9.19
N THR A 480 -4.22 -22.24 -8.18
CA THR A 480 -3.08 -22.92 -7.57
C THR A 480 -2.64 -24.02 -8.52
N ASP A 481 -1.38 -24.00 -8.96
CA ASP A 481 -0.78 -25.18 -9.55
C ASP A 481 -0.81 -26.27 -8.49
N VAL A 482 -1.76 -27.19 -8.65
CA VAL A 482 -1.78 -28.44 -7.92
C VAL A 482 -0.72 -29.29 -8.61
N THR A 483 0.54 -29.18 -8.18
CA THR A 483 1.50 -30.25 -8.41
C THR A 483 1.07 -31.42 -7.53
N HIS A 484 0.07 -32.17 -7.99
CA HIS A 484 -0.08 -33.56 -7.58
C HIS A 484 0.93 -34.38 -8.39
N SER A 485 1.75 -35.11 -7.64
CA SER A 485 2.66 -36.21 -8.02
C SER A 485 3.77 -35.89 -9.01
#